data_AF-A0A318XRW3-F1
#
_entry.id   AF-A0A318XRW3-F1
#
_cell.length_a   1.000
_cell.length_b   1.000
_cell.length_c   1.000
_cell.angle_alpha   90.00
_cell.angle_beta   90.00
_cell.angle_gamma   90.00
#
_symmetry.space_group_name_H-M   'P 1'
#
loop_
_entity.id
_entity.type
_entity.pdbx_description
1 polymer ?
#
loop_
_entity_poly.entity_id
_entity_poly.type
_entity_poly.pdbx_seq_one_letter_code
_entity_poly.pdbx_strand_id
1 'polypeptide(L)'
;MMKKFFGRAISLLTAVTVACTVFTAVPASVQAADSLPLKVEAEACSLGSGAAVATNVYGTEYPGYSGNGFVWVTNAGTVTLKVTVPKSAMYELSAKCWMYLGEKDETRLQVVSVNGVSQGNFYIPNKNGWIDYSFGYFYLEAGTATIEIGSSGSWGYILYDTVTFDYADMPALDIDPAPCDVKATAETKSLKKYLTDVYGKSVISGQQEIYGGGNDGNSEFEFEYIYDKTGKYPAIRGFDMMNYNPLYGWEDGTTDRIIDWVKQRNGIATVAWHIHVPSDFTSYKPGDILDWTKCTYKPTSSFKTANCLDKSTKEYAYLMLAIDDLAKQLLVLQDAGVPVLLRPFHEAEGNNNIDGSGAWFWWGSAGSEVYKQLWKLLYTTLTEKYGIHNAIWEVNLYTYTNSSEWYPGDDCVDIVAYDKYEGSPYTWKTSSASSVFLTLVNDTNDTKMVAMSENDIIPDIKNIVNEQAWWLYFCPWYGDFLTSSRYNDPDLLNTIYNSPYVITLDELPADIYQSGPTHGLLGDLNSDGNVDAIDLGLLKAYLLKINTISINSTNADVDGSGDIDALDFAYVKKKLLGIIDKFPIE
;
A
#
# COMPACT_ATOMS: atom_id res chain seq x y z
N MET A 1 -93.13 -7.02 7.85
CA MET A 1 -92.95 -8.48 7.75
C MET A 1 -91.89 -8.88 8.78
N MET A 2 -92.30 -9.68 9.78
CA MET A 2 -91.51 -10.47 10.75
C MET A 2 -90.35 -9.78 11.50
N LYS A 3 -90.56 -9.42 12.78
CA LYS A 3 -90.36 -10.23 14.02
C LYS A 3 -88.89 -10.18 14.46
N LYS A 4 -88.50 -9.98 15.72
CA LYS A 4 -89.14 -9.67 17.02
C LYS A 4 -87.96 -9.69 18.03
N PHE A 5 -87.92 -8.75 18.98
CA PHE A 5 -87.67 -8.92 20.43
C PHE A 5 -86.33 -9.55 20.91
N PHE A 6 -85.69 -9.20 22.03
CA PHE A 6 -85.84 -8.19 23.10
C PHE A 6 -84.65 -8.44 24.08
N GLY A 7 -84.35 -7.49 24.97
CA GLY A 7 -83.64 -7.74 26.26
C GLY A 7 -82.35 -6.92 26.40
N ARG A 8 -82.37 -5.66 26.88
CA ARG A 8 -82.43 -5.18 28.29
C ARG A 8 -81.35 -5.74 29.23
N ALA A 9 -80.42 -4.87 29.66
CA ALA A 9 -79.92 -4.63 31.04
C ALA A 9 -78.50 -4.02 30.94
N ILE A 10 -78.27 -2.72 31.23
CA ILE A 10 -78.17 -2.05 32.55
C ILE A 10 -76.79 -2.23 33.24
N SER A 11 -76.18 -1.08 33.58
CA SER A 11 -75.22 -0.78 34.66
C SER A 11 -73.73 -1.11 34.45
N LEU A 12 -72.83 -0.12 34.40
CA LEU A 12 -72.31 0.82 35.42
C LEU A 12 -71.04 0.29 36.12
N LEU A 13 -69.96 1.07 35.95
CA LEU A 13 -69.00 1.60 36.95
C LEU A 13 -67.50 1.23 36.82
N THR A 14 -66.74 2.27 36.44
CA THR A 14 -65.45 2.79 36.98
C THR A 14 -64.34 1.87 37.50
N ALA A 15 -63.13 2.10 36.96
CA ALA A 15 -61.89 2.23 37.74
C ALA A 15 -60.87 3.02 36.88
N VAL A 16 -60.67 4.32 37.14
CA VAL A 16 -59.47 4.89 37.78
C VAL A 16 -58.17 4.22 37.32
N THR A 17 -57.46 4.86 36.39
CA THR A 17 -56.05 4.55 36.12
C THR A 17 -55.22 5.76 36.51
N VAL A 18 -54.37 5.54 37.50
CA VAL A 18 -53.41 6.47 38.07
C VAL A 18 -52.45 6.95 36.98
N ALA A 19 -52.38 8.26 36.80
CA ALA A 19 -51.34 8.91 36.03
C ALA A 19 -50.02 8.82 36.81
N CYS A 20 -49.18 7.84 36.47
CA CYS A 20 -47.74 7.90 36.71
C CYS A 20 -47.11 8.51 35.47
N THR A 21 -46.89 9.82 35.49
CA THR A 21 -45.99 10.53 34.58
C THR A 21 -44.58 10.00 34.81
N VAL A 22 -44.18 9.02 34.01
CA VAL A 22 -42.75 8.75 33.78
C VAL A 22 -42.24 9.94 33.01
N PHE A 23 -41.45 10.79 33.65
CA PHE A 23 -40.56 11.70 32.95
C PHE A 23 -39.58 10.82 32.16
N THR A 24 -39.88 10.54 30.88
CA THR A 24 -38.84 10.15 29.94
C THR A 24 -38.01 11.41 29.72
N ALA A 25 -36.95 11.57 30.51
CA ALA A 25 -35.84 12.41 30.12
C ALA A 25 -35.37 11.83 28.78
N VAL A 26 -35.77 12.48 27.69
CA VAL A 26 -35.14 12.25 26.39
C VAL A 26 -33.68 12.58 26.63
N PRO A 27 -32.74 11.61 26.54
CA PRO A 27 -31.33 11.96 26.64
C PRO A 27 -31.09 13.00 25.57
N ALA A 28 -30.63 14.18 25.98
CA ALA A 28 -30.18 15.20 25.05
C ALA A 28 -29.14 14.50 24.17
N SER A 29 -29.37 14.49 22.86
CA SER A 29 -28.36 14.02 21.91
C SER A 29 -27.08 14.77 22.24
N VAL A 30 -26.03 14.04 22.61
CA VAL A 30 -24.72 14.63 22.86
C VAL A 30 -24.37 15.45 21.62
N GLN A 31 -24.41 16.77 21.75
CA GLN A 31 -23.68 17.65 20.84
C GLN A 31 -22.22 17.36 21.16
N ALA A 32 -21.55 16.64 20.27
CA ALA A 32 -20.12 16.44 20.34
C ALA A 32 -19.44 17.80 20.54
N ALA A 33 -18.50 17.83 21.48
CA ALA A 33 -17.67 18.99 21.75
C ALA A 33 -17.03 19.50 20.45
N ASP A 34 -16.81 20.80 20.35
CA ASP A 34 -16.07 21.44 19.24
C ASP A 34 -14.57 21.05 19.21
N SER A 35 -14.14 20.06 19.99
CA SER A 35 -12.76 19.63 20.15
C SER A 35 -12.63 18.10 20.11
N LEU A 36 -11.75 17.60 19.24
CA LEU A 36 -11.28 16.21 19.22
C LEU A 36 -10.04 16.03 20.13
N PRO A 37 -9.77 14.84 20.68
CA PRO A 37 -10.53 13.59 20.56
C PRO A 37 -11.89 13.64 21.24
N LEU A 38 -12.90 13.02 20.63
CA LEU A 38 -14.18 12.74 21.25
C LEU A 38 -14.16 11.33 21.83
N LYS A 39 -13.97 11.22 23.15
CA LYS A 39 -14.12 9.97 23.89
C LYS A 39 -15.36 10.05 24.77
N VAL A 40 -16.33 9.18 24.53
CA VAL A 40 -17.61 9.15 25.24
C VAL A 40 -17.91 7.76 25.78
N GLU A 41 -18.57 7.70 26.93
CA GLU A 41 -19.21 6.47 27.40
C GLU A 41 -20.27 6.05 26.37
N ALA A 42 -20.31 4.78 26.00
CA ALA A 42 -21.23 4.28 25.00
C ALA A 42 -22.69 4.48 25.42
N GLU A 43 -23.00 4.45 26.73
CA GLU A 43 -24.33 4.75 27.25
C GLU A 43 -24.79 6.20 27.03
N ALA A 44 -23.87 7.11 26.69
CA ALA A 44 -24.19 8.50 26.34
C ALA A 44 -24.56 8.66 24.85
N CYS A 45 -24.31 7.65 24.02
CA CYS A 45 -24.67 7.66 22.60
C CYS A 45 -26.18 7.49 22.39
N SER A 46 -26.65 7.82 21.19
CA SER A 46 -28.03 7.50 20.80
C SER A 46 -28.14 6.01 20.49
N LEU A 47 -29.06 5.30 21.15
CA LEU A 47 -29.19 3.85 21.03
C LEU A 47 -30.38 3.46 20.16
N GLY A 48 -30.15 2.61 19.16
CA GLY A 48 -31.19 2.02 18.35
C GLY A 48 -31.89 0.84 19.02
N SER A 49 -33.00 0.39 18.42
CA SER A 49 -33.76 -0.78 18.87
C SER A 49 -32.86 -2.01 18.97
N GLY A 50 -32.73 -2.57 20.19
CA GLY A 50 -31.93 -3.76 20.48
C GLY A 50 -30.55 -3.48 21.10
N ALA A 51 -30.20 -2.20 21.28
CA ALA A 51 -29.14 -1.74 22.16
C ALA A 51 -29.74 -1.19 23.47
N ALA A 52 -29.15 -1.53 24.63
CA ALA A 52 -29.59 -1.04 25.92
C ALA A 52 -28.42 -0.90 26.90
N VAL A 53 -28.52 0.04 27.84
CA VAL A 53 -27.54 0.19 28.93
C VAL A 53 -27.70 -0.98 29.90
N ALA A 54 -26.59 -1.60 30.31
CA ALA A 54 -26.55 -2.74 31.20
C ALA A 54 -25.32 -2.68 32.13
N THR A 55 -25.38 -3.45 33.22
CA THR A 55 -24.24 -3.70 34.13
C THR A 55 -23.87 -5.18 34.20
N ASN A 56 -24.74 -6.04 33.66
CA ASN A 56 -24.58 -7.49 33.51
C ASN A 56 -25.41 -7.97 32.31
N VAL A 57 -25.04 -9.11 31.74
CA VAL A 57 -25.82 -9.78 30.69
C VAL A 57 -26.23 -11.15 31.18
N TYR A 58 -27.54 -11.40 31.25
CA TYR A 58 -28.11 -12.64 31.79
C TYR A 58 -27.56 -13.04 33.18
N GLY A 59 -27.28 -12.07 34.05
CA GLY A 59 -26.70 -12.30 35.38
C GLY A 59 -25.18 -12.52 35.40
N THR A 60 -24.52 -12.51 34.24
CA THR A 60 -23.06 -12.54 34.14
C THR A 60 -22.51 -11.12 34.19
N GLU A 61 -21.60 -10.84 35.13
CA GLU A 61 -20.91 -9.56 35.26
C GLU A 61 -19.69 -9.49 34.33
N TYR A 62 -19.42 -8.29 33.82
CA TYR A 62 -18.28 -8.02 32.91
C TYR A 62 -17.42 -6.89 33.48
N PRO A 63 -16.72 -7.09 34.61
CA PRO A 63 -15.99 -6.02 35.29
C PRO A 63 -14.94 -5.37 34.38
N GLY A 64 -14.64 -4.09 34.63
CA GLY A 64 -13.62 -3.34 33.89
C GLY A 64 -14.14 -2.31 32.88
N TYR A 65 -15.46 -2.10 32.79
CA TYR A 65 -16.06 -0.97 32.08
C TYR A 65 -15.87 0.36 32.84
N SER A 66 -15.89 1.49 32.14
CA SER A 66 -15.91 2.85 32.70
C SER A 66 -17.33 3.32 32.99
N GLY A 67 -17.48 4.53 33.54
CA GLY A 67 -18.80 5.09 33.81
C GLY A 67 -19.66 4.24 34.76
N ASN A 68 -20.95 4.12 34.42
CA ASN A 68 -21.96 3.46 35.25
C ASN A 68 -22.44 2.12 34.68
N GLY A 69 -21.96 1.74 33.49
CA GLY A 69 -22.38 0.54 32.80
C GLY A 69 -21.69 0.41 31.45
N PHE A 70 -22.34 -0.31 30.55
CA PHE A 70 -21.95 -0.43 29.15
C PHE A 70 -23.20 -0.57 28.30
N VAL A 71 -23.08 -0.40 26.98
CA VAL A 71 -24.16 -0.72 26.05
C VAL A 71 -24.09 -2.18 25.67
N TRP A 72 -25.14 -2.93 25.97
CA TRP A 72 -25.38 -4.27 25.49
C TRP A 72 -26.18 -4.23 24.19
N VAL A 73 -25.54 -4.60 23.08
CA VAL A 73 -26.22 -4.83 21.79
C VAL A 73 -26.61 -6.30 21.70
N THR A 74 -27.90 -6.58 21.49
CA THR A 74 -28.46 -7.94 21.39
C THR A 74 -28.35 -8.47 19.95
N ASN A 75 -29.39 -9.09 19.37
CA ASN A 75 -29.32 -9.65 18.01
C ASN A 75 -29.14 -8.58 16.91
N ALA A 76 -29.54 -7.34 17.20
CA ALA A 76 -29.32 -6.15 16.39
C ALA A 76 -29.38 -4.93 17.31
N GLY A 77 -28.89 -3.79 16.85
CA GLY A 77 -28.95 -2.52 17.59
C GLY A 77 -27.79 -1.62 17.22
N THR A 78 -28.04 -0.32 17.22
CA THR A 78 -27.03 0.67 16.83
C THR A 78 -26.56 1.48 18.03
N VAL A 79 -25.26 1.79 18.03
CA VAL A 79 -24.67 2.86 18.85
C VAL A 79 -24.37 4.01 17.90
N THR A 80 -25.13 5.10 18.02
CA THR A 80 -25.07 6.23 17.10
C THR A 80 -24.42 7.45 17.75
N LEU A 81 -23.38 7.94 17.09
CA LEU A 81 -22.62 9.12 17.46
C LEU A 81 -22.88 10.23 16.43
N LYS A 82 -23.22 11.43 16.89
CA LYS A 82 -23.27 12.63 16.04
C LYS A 82 -22.04 13.46 16.34
N VAL A 83 -21.18 13.62 15.34
CA VAL A 83 -19.90 14.32 15.48
C VAL A 83 -19.87 15.58 14.63
N THR A 84 -19.26 16.62 15.18
CA THR A 84 -18.81 17.77 14.39
C THR A 84 -17.44 17.43 13.82
N VAL A 85 -17.31 17.45 12.50
CA VAL A 85 -16.07 17.25 11.76
C VAL A 85 -15.45 18.63 11.53
N PRO A 86 -14.39 19.02 12.26
CA PRO A 86 -13.86 20.38 12.23
C PRO A 86 -13.16 20.74 10.91
N LYS A 87 -12.53 19.77 10.23
CA LYS A 87 -11.88 19.94 8.93
C LYS A 87 -12.01 18.69 8.09
N SER A 88 -11.95 18.81 6.76
CA SER A 88 -11.90 17.62 5.91
C SER A 88 -10.58 16.88 6.09
N ALA A 89 -10.62 15.64 6.57
CA ALA A 89 -9.44 14.84 6.91
C ALA A 89 -9.81 13.36 7.11
N MET A 90 -8.78 12.52 7.33
CA MET A 90 -8.95 11.17 7.84
C MET A 90 -9.21 11.17 9.35
N TYR A 91 -10.16 10.34 9.77
CA TYR A 91 -10.56 10.13 11.15
C TYR A 91 -10.59 8.65 11.49
N GLU A 92 -10.28 8.31 12.74
CA GLU A 92 -10.43 6.96 13.26
C GLU A 92 -11.68 6.86 14.14
N LEU A 93 -12.41 5.76 13.98
CA LEU A 93 -13.44 5.34 14.95
C LEU A 93 -12.94 4.10 15.68
N SER A 94 -12.94 4.14 17.01
CA SER A 94 -12.61 2.97 17.83
C SER A 94 -13.58 2.83 19.00
N ALA A 95 -13.64 1.64 19.57
CA ALA A 95 -14.40 1.40 20.78
C ALA A 95 -13.67 0.44 21.71
N LYS A 96 -13.85 0.68 23.01
CA LYS A 96 -13.57 -0.34 24.02
C LYS A 96 -14.79 -1.26 24.08
N CYS A 97 -14.62 -2.52 23.70
CA CYS A 97 -15.73 -3.44 23.51
C CYS A 97 -15.41 -4.86 23.95
N TRP A 98 -16.43 -5.69 24.07
CA TRP A 98 -16.32 -7.11 24.40
C TRP A 98 -17.34 -7.92 23.58
N MET A 99 -16.85 -8.74 22.64
CA MET A 99 -17.63 -9.81 22.01
C MET A 99 -17.69 -10.99 23.01
N TYR A 100 -18.85 -11.20 23.65
CA TYR A 100 -18.98 -12.08 24.81
C TYR A 100 -19.51 -13.50 24.49
N LEU A 101 -19.72 -13.82 23.22
CA LEU A 101 -20.20 -15.12 22.76
C LEU A 101 -19.07 -15.95 22.14
N GLY A 102 -19.30 -17.24 22.00
CA GLY A 102 -18.40 -18.11 21.25
C GLY A 102 -17.06 -18.36 21.94
N GLU A 103 -16.20 -19.09 21.24
CA GLU A 103 -14.85 -19.41 21.70
C GLU A 103 -13.88 -18.24 21.47
N LYS A 104 -12.70 -18.32 22.08
CA LYS A 104 -11.63 -17.33 21.86
C LYS A 104 -11.29 -17.25 20.37
N ASP A 105 -11.11 -16.02 19.87
CA ASP A 105 -10.76 -15.67 18.49
C ASP A 105 -11.88 -15.89 17.46
N GLU A 106 -13.05 -16.40 17.87
CA GLU A 106 -14.26 -16.27 17.05
C GLU A 106 -14.64 -14.80 16.91
N THR A 107 -15.12 -14.42 15.72
CA THR A 107 -15.43 -13.02 15.41
C THR A 107 -16.91 -12.80 15.18
N ARG A 108 -17.34 -11.54 15.33
CA ARG A 108 -18.71 -11.14 15.05
C ARG A 108 -18.76 -9.87 14.22
N LEU A 109 -19.47 -9.95 13.10
CA LEU A 109 -19.59 -8.87 12.13
C LEU A 109 -20.38 -7.69 12.70
N GLN A 110 -19.81 -6.49 12.59
CA GLN A 110 -20.45 -5.21 12.76
C GLN A 110 -20.27 -4.39 11.49
N VAL A 111 -21.32 -3.69 11.08
CA VAL A 111 -21.30 -2.77 9.96
C VAL A 111 -21.26 -1.36 10.52
N VAL A 112 -20.25 -0.59 10.12
CA VAL A 112 -20.19 0.84 10.43
C VAL A 112 -20.79 1.61 9.26
N SER A 113 -21.68 2.55 9.56
CA SER A 113 -22.20 3.50 8.57
C SER A 113 -21.79 4.92 8.93
N VAL A 114 -21.56 5.74 7.91
CA VAL A 114 -21.40 7.19 8.05
C VAL A 114 -22.43 7.85 7.15
N ASN A 115 -23.26 8.72 7.72
CA ASN A 115 -24.37 9.40 7.04
C ASN A 115 -25.29 8.42 6.28
N GLY A 116 -25.48 7.22 6.84
CA GLY A 116 -26.30 6.15 6.26
C GLY A 116 -25.62 5.33 5.17
N VAL A 117 -24.36 5.62 4.83
CA VAL A 117 -23.57 4.86 3.86
C VAL A 117 -22.66 3.88 4.59
N SER A 118 -22.76 2.58 4.27
CA SER A 118 -21.89 1.55 4.82
C SER A 118 -20.43 1.84 4.48
N GLN A 119 -19.56 1.81 5.50
CA GLN A 119 -18.13 2.01 5.37
C GLN A 119 -17.35 0.68 5.41
N GLY A 120 -18.02 -0.44 5.69
CA GLY A 120 -17.38 -1.75 5.70
C GLY A 120 -17.91 -2.69 6.76
N ASN A 121 -17.31 -3.88 6.74
CA ASN A 121 -17.61 -5.02 7.58
C ASN A 121 -16.44 -5.24 8.56
N PHE A 122 -16.71 -5.14 9.86
CA PHE A 122 -15.71 -5.22 10.92
C PHE A 122 -15.98 -6.42 11.80
N TYR A 123 -14.97 -7.25 12.01
CA TYR A 123 -15.08 -8.53 12.69
C TYR A 123 -14.43 -8.44 14.07
N ILE A 124 -15.23 -8.15 15.10
CA ILE A 124 -14.74 -8.00 16.47
C ILE A 124 -14.47 -9.40 17.04
N PRO A 125 -13.23 -9.73 17.47
CA PRO A 125 -12.91 -11.03 18.03
C PRO A 125 -13.31 -11.14 19.50
N ASN A 126 -13.72 -12.32 19.93
CA ASN A 126 -13.80 -12.66 21.35
C ASN A 126 -12.38 -12.89 21.90
N LYS A 127 -11.90 -11.96 22.73
CA LYS A 127 -10.63 -12.08 23.45
C LYS A 127 -10.81 -12.45 24.93
N ASN A 128 -12.00 -12.87 25.33
CA ASN A 128 -12.42 -13.16 26.71
C ASN A 128 -12.24 -11.96 27.66
N GLY A 129 -12.40 -10.75 27.15
CA GLY A 129 -12.22 -9.50 27.90
C GLY A 129 -12.55 -8.27 27.09
N TRP A 130 -12.55 -7.12 27.76
CA TRP A 130 -12.58 -5.81 27.12
C TRP A 130 -11.32 -5.61 26.26
N ILE A 131 -11.52 -5.16 25.03
CA ILE A 131 -10.46 -4.80 24.09
C ILE A 131 -10.72 -3.41 23.53
N ASP A 132 -9.66 -2.68 23.22
CA ASP A 132 -9.76 -1.55 22.30
C ASP A 132 -9.75 -2.10 20.87
N TYR A 133 -10.77 -1.73 20.10
CA TYR A 133 -10.97 -2.20 18.72
C TYR A 133 -11.13 -1.01 17.79
N SER A 134 -10.29 -0.92 16.77
CA SER A 134 -10.41 0.06 15.70
C SER A 134 -11.40 -0.42 14.64
N PHE A 135 -12.33 0.45 14.26
CA PHE A 135 -13.18 0.30 13.09
C PHE A 135 -12.54 0.93 11.85
N GLY A 136 -11.23 1.19 11.88
CA GLY A 136 -10.50 1.74 10.73
C GLY A 136 -10.68 3.24 10.55
N TYR A 137 -10.23 3.69 9.37
CA TYR A 137 -10.03 5.10 9.06
C TYR A 137 -10.98 5.55 7.95
N PHE A 138 -11.56 6.74 8.11
CA PHE A 138 -12.55 7.28 7.20
C PHE A 138 -12.22 8.73 6.85
N TYR A 139 -12.26 9.07 5.57
CA TYR A 139 -12.25 10.46 5.15
C TYR A 139 -13.62 11.08 5.38
N LEU A 140 -13.66 12.18 6.12
CA LEU A 140 -14.89 12.92 6.38
C LEU A 140 -14.69 14.38 5.98
N GLU A 141 -15.68 14.94 5.27
CA GLU A 141 -15.71 16.37 4.98
C GLU A 141 -16.10 17.18 6.22
N ALA A 142 -15.57 18.40 6.33
CA ALA A 142 -15.93 19.33 7.39
C ALA A 142 -17.44 19.56 7.46
N GLY A 143 -18.00 19.54 8.67
CA GLY A 143 -19.44 19.66 8.90
C GLY A 143 -19.92 18.78 10.03
N THR A 144 -21.07 18.14 9.85
CA THR A 144 -21.61 17.16 10.81
C THR A 144 -21.74 15.80 10.17
N ALA A 145 -21.29 14.77 10.87
CA ALA A 145 -21.45 13.39 10.47
C ALA A 145 -22.25 12.60 11.51
N THR A 146 -23.09 11.67 11.05
CA THR A 146 -23.74 10.66 11.89
C THR A 146 -23.04 9.34 11.65
N ILE A 147 -22.41 8.80 12.69
CA ILE A 147 -21.68 7.53 12.66
C ILE A 147 -22.50 6.50 13.42
N GLU A 148 -22.74 5.33 12.82
CA GLU A 148 -23.50 4.24 13.43
C GLU A 148 -22.66 2.97 13.47
N ILE A 149 -22.40 2.47 14.68
CA ILE A 149 -21.84 1.12 14.90
C ILE A 149 -23.01 0.15 15.04
N GLY A 150 -22.97 -0.99 14.36
CA GLY A 150 -24.03 -2.00 14.44
C GLY A 150 -25.17 -1.76 13.45
N SER A 151 -24.92 -1.05 12.35
CA SER A 151 -25.92 -0.74 11.31
C SER A 151 -26.38 -1.98 10.53
N SER A 152 -27.27 -1.80 9.54
CA SER A 152 -27.91 -2.91 8.82
C SER A 152 -26.91 -3.93 8.27
N GLY A 153 -27.12 -5.21 8.58
CA GLY A 153 -26.20 -6.31 8.25
C GLY A 153 -25.32 -6.79 9.41
N SER A 154 -25.25 -6.04 10.51
CA SER A 154 -24.53 -6.43 11.72
C SER A 154 -25.15 -7.63 12.41
N TRP A 155 -24.32 -8.39 13.12
CA TRP A 155 -24.76 -9.59 13.86
C TRP A 155 -24.98 -9.33 15.35
N GLY A 156 -24.74 -8.12 15.86
CA GLY A 156 -24.98 -7.74 17.26
C GLY A 156 -24.13 -8.50 18.27
N TYR A 157 -24.63 -8.72 19.50
CA TYR A 157 -24.02 -9.44 20.64
C TYR A 157 -22.63 -8.94 21.04
N ILE A 158 -22.50 -7.62 21.10
CA ILE A 158 -21.29 -6.92 21.55
C ILE A 158 -21.66 -6.05 22.75
N LEU A 159 -20.73 -5.94 23.70
CA LEU A 159 -20.76 -4.95 24.77
C LEU A 159 -19.86 -3.79 24.36
N TYR A 160 -20.34 -2.56 24.43
CA TYR A 160 -19.56 -1.35 24.17
C TYR A 160 -19.44 -0.53 25.45
N ASP A 161 -18.21 -0.26 25.88
CA ASP A 161 -17.88 0.53 27.06
C ASP A 161 -17.73 2.01 26.66
N THR A 162 -16.73 2.32 25.84
CA THR A 162 -16.51 3.67 25.32
C THR A 162 -16.43 3.68 23.81
N VAL A 163 -16.85 4.77 23.18
CA VAL A 163 -16.60 5.07 21.76
C VAL A 163 -15.65 6.26 21.68
N THR A 164 -14.62 6.14 20.84
CA THR A 164 -13.64 7.19 20.57
C THR A 164 -13.69 7.55 19.09
N PHE A 165 -13.70 8.84 18.81
CA PHE A 165 -13.59 9.41 17.47
C PHE A 165 -12.55 10.52 17.50
N ASP A 166 -11.50 10.40 16.71
CA ASP A 166 -10.39 11.35 16.64
C ASP A 166 -9.85 11.44 15.20
N TYR A 167 -8.94 12.38 14.96
CA TYR A 167 -8.10 12.34 13.76
C TYR A 167 -7.40 10.98 13.66
N ALA A 168 -7.31 10.46 12.44
CA ALA A 168 -6.54 9.25 12.19
C ALA A 168 -5.06 9.52 12.47
N ASP A 169 -4.43 8.63 13.24
CA ASP A 169 -2.98 8.59 13.37
C ASP A 169 -2.41 7.91 12.13
N MET A 170 -2.12 8.72 11.11
CA MET A 170 -1.64 8.23 9.81
C MET A 170 -0.14 7.89 9.91
N PRO A 171 0.32 6.82 9.23
CA PRO A 171 1.73 6.44 9.22
C PRO A 171 2.62 7.58 8.71
N ALA A 172 3.87 7.59 9.18
CA ALA A 172 4.82 8.65 8.83
C ALA A 172 5.30 8.51 7.38
N LEU A 173 5.36 7.27 6.88
CA LEU A 173 5.89 6.93 5.55
C LEU A 173 7.36 7.34 5.39
N ASP A 174 8.12 7.25 6.48
CA ASP A 174 9.54 7.63 6.57
C ASP A 174 10.43 6.39 6.48
N ILE A 175 10.67 5.95 5.24
CA ILE A 175 11.33 4.67 4.94
C ILE A 175 12.84 4.85 4.84
N ASP A 176 13.63 3.88 5.34
CA ASP A 176 15.08 3.85 5.11
C ASP A 176 15.39 3.75 3.59
N PRO A 177 16.18 4.66 3.00
CA PRO A 177 16.55 4.61 1.60
C PRO A 177 17.56 3.50 1.25
N ALA A 178 18.09 2.75 2.23
CA ALA A 178 19.00 1.65 1.98
C ALA A 178 18.29 0.46 1.29
N PRO A 179 18.81 -0.05 0.15
CA PRO A 179 18.35 -1.31 -0.41
C PRO A 179 18.66 -2.50 0.52
N CYS A 180 17.82 -3.54 0.48
CA CYS A 180 18.03 -4.81 1.19
C CYS A 180 19.33 -5.51 0.77
N ASP A 181 19.73 -5.37 -0.50
CA ASP A 181 21.05 -5.79 -0.98
C ASP A 181 22.11 -4.75 -0.62
N VAL A 182 22.92 -5.05 0.40
CA VAL A 182 24.03 -4.20 0.84
C VAL A 182 25.09 -3.94 -0.24
N LYS A 183 25.14 -4.80 -1.28
CA LYS A 183 26.04 -4.65 -2.44
C LYS A 183 25.38 -3.91 -3.61
N ALA A 184 24.15 -3.41 -3.44
CA ALA A 184 23.43 -2.68 -4.49
C ALA A 184 24.33 -1.64 -5.18
N THR A 185 24.19 -1.57 -6.51
CA THR A 185 24.92 -0.62 -7.36
C THR A 185 24.64 0.83 -6.95
N ALA A 186 25.51 1.72 -7.40
CA ALA A 186 25.37 3.16 -7.23
C ALA A 186 24.01 3.68 -7.72
N GLU A 187 23.64 3.28 -8.93
CA GLU A 187 22.42 3.67 -9.62
C GLU A 187 21.18 3.14 -8.87
N THR A 188 21.23 1.89 -8.38
CA THR A 188 20.14 1.30 -7.58
C THR A 188 19.94 2.03 -6.26
N LYS A 189 21.02 2.38 -5.56
CA LYS A 189 20.95 3.17 -4.32
C LYS A 189 20.37 4.56 -4.57
N SER A 190 20.79 5.21 -5.65
CA SER A 190 20.27 6.52 -6.06
C SER A 190 18.77 6.46 -6.38
N LEU A 191 18.34 5.46 -7.17
CA LEU A 191 16.94 5.26 -7.48
C LEU A 191 16.12 4.98 -6.22
N LYS A 192 16.58 4.07 -5.35
CA LYS A 192 15.89 3.76 -4.08
C LYS A 192 15.73 5.00 -3.21
N LYS A 193 16.76 5.83 -3.09
CA LYS A 193 16.70 7.11 -2.37
C LYS A 193 15.64 8.04 -2.98
N TYR A 194 15.63 8.22 -4.30
CA TYR A 194 14.64 9.05 -4.97
C TYR A 194 13.20 8.57 -4.70
N LEU A 195 12.95 7.26 -4.81
CA LEU A 195 11.65 6.67 -4.52
C LEU A 195 11.20 6.97 -3.09
N THR A 196 12.11 6.81 -2.12
CA THR A 196 11.86 7.19 -0.71
C THR A 196 11.59 8.68 -0.54
N ASP A 197 12.35 9.56 -1.21
CA ASP A 197 12.22 11.02 -1.07
C ASP A 197 10.83 11.52 -1.50
N VAL A 198 10.21 10.86 -2.49
CA VAL A 198 8.87 11.22 -3.01
C VAL A 198 7.72 10.46 -2.35
N TYR A 199 8.02 9.35 -1.65
CA TYR A 199 7.01 8.54 -0.96
C TYR A 199 6.29 9.37 0.12
N GLY A 200 4.96 9.21 0.20
CA GLY A 200 4.10 10.01 1.08
C GLY A 200 3.80 11.44 0.61
N LYS A 201 4.38 11.89 -0.51
CA LYS A 201 4.20 13.27 -1.03
C LYS A 201 3.63 13.31 -2.44
N SER A 202 3.97 12.32 -3.26
CA SER A 202 3.57 12.24 -4.66
C SER A 202 3.41 10.78 -5.08
N VAL A 203 2.75 10.57 -6.20
CA VAL A 203 2.58 9.26 -6.84
C VAL A 203 3.30 9.27 -8.18
N ILE A 204 4.13 8.28 -8.44
CA ILE A 204 4.83 8.18 -9.73
C ILE A 204 3.88 7.54 -10.75
N SER A 205 3.73 8.18 -11.92
CA SER A 205 2.92 7.62 -13.00
C SER A 205 3.63 6.44 -13.67
N GLY A 206 2.90 5.36 -13.92
CA GLY A 206 3.43 4.16 -14.59
C GLY A 206 2.49 3.61 -15.65
N GLN A 207 3.04 2.81 -16.57
CA GLN A 207 2.31 2.06 -17.58
C GLN A 207 3.06 0.78 -17.99
N GLN A 208 2.38 -0.35 -18.02
CA GLN A 208 2.91 -1.60 -18.57
C GLN A 208 2.92 -1.55 -20.11
N GLU A 209 4.02 -1.97 -20.74
CA GLU A 209 4.04 -2.16 -22.20
C GLU A 209 3.36 -3.46 -22.65
N ILE A 210 2.92 -3.51 -23.90
CA ILE A 210 2.39 -4.74 -24.50
C ILE A 210 3.41 -5.89 -24.49
N TYR A 211 2.94 -7.14 -24.32
CA TYR A 211 3.79 -8.34 -24.42
C TYR A 211 4.56 -8.41 -25.75
N GLY A 212 5.72 -9.10 -25.74
CA GLY A 212 6.58 -9.25 -26.91
C GLY A 212 5.84 -9.72 -28.17
N GLY A 213 5.88 -8.92 -29.23
CA GLY A 213 5.18 -9.17 -30.50
C GLY A 213 3.72 -8.70 -30.56
N GLY A 214 3.15 -8.22 -29.45
CA GLY A 214 1.83 -7.59 -29.44
C GLY A 214 1.80 -6.23 -30.15
N ASN A 215 0.59 -5.69 -30.36
CA ASN A 215 0.34 -4.44 -31.10
C ASN A 215 1.06 -4.37 -32.47
N ASP A 216 1.11 -5.49 -33.19
CA ASP A 216 1.85 -5.64 -34.46
C ASP A 216 3.31 -5.17 -34.38
N GLY A 217 3.95 -5.35 -33.21
CA GLY A 217 5.33 -4.95 -32.91
C GLY A 217 5.48 -3.52 -32.38
N ASN A 218 4.38 -2.78 -32.18
CA ASN A 218 4.43 -1.42 -31.63
C ASN A 218 4.34 -1.42 -30.09
N SER A 219 5.48 -1.47 -29.42
CA SER A 219 5.58 -1.36 -27.96
C SER A 219 5.34 0.05 -27.40
N GLU A 220 5.28 1.08 -28.25
CA GLU A 220 5.01 2.47 -27.82
C GLU A 220 3.52 2.83 -27.78
N PHE A 221 2.63 1.96 -28.28
CA PHE A 221 1.21 2.28 -28.49
C PHE A 221 0.51 2.84 -27.22
N GLU A 222 0.66 2.16 -26.08
CA GLU A 222 0.09 2.60 -24.81
C GLU A 222 0.67 3.96 -24.34
N PHE A 223 1.97 4.19 -24.57
CA PHE A 223 2.66 5.41 -24.17
C PHE A 223 2.25 6.61 -25.03
N GLU A 224 2.12 6.40 -26.35
CA GLU A 224 1.61 7.41 -27.27
C GLU A 224 0.14 7.72 -27.00
N TYR A 225 -0.67 6.73 -26.63
CA TYR A 225 -2.05 6.98 -26.20
C TYR A 225 -2.09 7.92 -24.99
N ILE A 226 -1.26 7.68 -23.96
CA ILE A 226 -1.19 8.56 -22.79
C ILE A 226 -0.76 9.97 -23.22
N TYR A 227 0.28 10.08 -24.05
CA TYR A 227 0.75 11.38 -24.55
C TYR A 227 -0.33 12.13 -25.34
N ASP A 228 -1.05 11.45 -26.22
CA ASP A 228 -2.16 12.02 -27.00
C ASP A 228 -3.31 12.52 -26.13
N LYS A 229 -3.60 11.84 -25.00
CA LYS A 229 -4.67 12.23 -24.08
C LYS A 229 -4.27 13.29 -23.07
N THR A 230 -2.99 13.34 -22.70
CA THR A 230 -2.55 14.08 -21.51
C THR A 230 -1.45 15.11 -21.76
N GLY A 231 -0.75 15.01 -22.89
CA GLY A 231 0.47 15.77 -23.18
C GLY A 231 1.70 15.32 -22.39
N LYS A 232 1.61 14.20 -21.66
CA LYS A 232 2.62 13.68 -20.73
C LYS A 232 2.94 12.22 -21.02
N TYR A 233 4.14 11.78 -20.66
CA TYR A 233 4.49 10.35 -20.63
C TYR A 233 4.56 9.85 -19.17
N PRO A 234 4.26 8.57 -18.91
CA PRO A 234 4.48 7.98 -17.59
C PRO A 234 5.96 8.02 -17.22
N ALA A 235 6.27 8.19 -15.95
CA ALA A 235 7.63 8.14 -15.43
C ALA A 235 8.17 6.69 -15.34
N ILE A 236 7.31 5.74 -14.98
CA ILE A 236 7.62 4.31 -14.90
C ILE A 236 7.11 3.60 -16.17
N ARG A 237 7.95 2.74 -16.74
CA ARG A 237 7.55 1.75 -17.74
C ARG A 237 7.66 0.35 -17.17
N GLY A 238 6.58 -0.40 -17.26
CA GLY A 238 6.53 -1.81 -16.90
C GLY A 238 6.89 -2.72 -18.06
N PHE A 239 7.74 -3.71 -17.80
CA PHE A 239 8.28 -4.68 -18.74
C PHE A 239 8.06 -6.11 -18.23
N ASP A 240 8.21 -7.11 -19.10
CA ASP A 240 8.17 -8.52 -18.69
C ASP A 240 9.27 -9.34 -19.35
N MET A 241 9.99 -10.14 -18.55
CA MET A 241 11.07 -11.02 -19.02
C MET A 241 10.59 -12.43 -19.43
N MET A 242 9.28 -12.66 -19.57
CA MET A 242 8.71 -13.99 -19.84
C MET A 242 9.23 -14.69 -21.09
N ASN A 243 9.63 -13.93 -22.11
CA ASN A 243 10.13 -14.49 -23.38
C ASN A 243 11.60 -14.92 -23.30
N TYR A 244 12.32 -14.58 -22.24
CA TYR A 244 13.65 -15.14 -21.92
C TYR A 244 13.48 -16.36 -21.02
N ASN A 245 13.16 -17.50 -21.64
CA ASN A 245 12.90 -18.76 -20.93
C ASN A 245 13.46 -19.98 -21.69
N PRO A 246 13.69 -21.11 -21.01
CA PRO A 246 14.36 -22.27 -21.60
C PRO A 246 13.43 -23.16 -22.45
N LEU A 247 12.16 -22.78 -22.66
CA LEU A 247 11.18 -23.59 -23.37
C LEU A 247 10.97 -23.10 -24.81
N TYR A 248 10.50 -21.87 -24.98
CA TYR A 248 10.20 -21.24 -26.27
C TYR A 248 10.95 -19.92 -26.45
N GLY A 249 11.97 -19.69 -25.61
CA GLY A 249 12.57 -18.38 -25.46
C GLY A 249 13.11 -17.79 -26.74
N TRP A 250 12.96 -16.48 -26.86
CA TRP A 250 13.39 -15.69 -28.01
C TRP A 250 13.72 -14.26 -27.57
N GLU A 251 14.52 -13.56 -28.38
CA GLU A 251 14.89 -12.17 -28.15
C GLU A 251 13.76 -11.25 -28.64
N ASP A 252 12.97 -10.72 -27.73
CA ASP A 252 11.87 -9.81 -28.03
C ASP A 252 12.25 -8.32 -27.91
N GLY A 253 13.52 -8.03 -27.59
CA GLY A 253 14.07 -6.68 -27.47
C GLY A 253 13.74 -5.98 -26.15
N THR A 254 13.16 -6.66 -25.16
CA THR A 254 12.80 -6.04 -23.86
C THR A 254 14.00 -5.44 -23.16
N THR A 255 15.15 -6.13 -23.12
CA THR A 255 16.38 -5.61 -22.49
C THR A 255 16.84 -4.31 -23.13
N ASP A 256 16.81 -4.21 -24.46
CA ASP A 256 17.17 -2.99 -25.19
C ASP A 256 16.18 -1.85 -24.93
N ARG A 257 14.87 -2.15 -24.86
CA ARG A 257 13.84 -1.15 -24.53
C ARG A 257 13.97 -0.63 -23.10
N ILE A 258 14.36 -1.48 -22.15
CA ILE A 258 14.67 -1.05 -20.77
C ILE A 258 15.85 -0.09 -20.78
N ILE A 259 16.94 -0.43 -21.48
CA ILE A 259 18.12 0.45 -21.58
C ILE A 259 17.75 1.78 -22.24
N ASP A 260 16.98 1.76 -23.31
CA ASP A 260 16.54 2.98 -24.00
C ASP A 260 15.71 3.88 -23.07
N TRP A 261 14.69 3.32 -22.42
CA TRP A 261 13.82 4.05 -21.49
C TRP A 261 14.62 4.70 -20.35
N VAL A 262 15.54 3.96 -19.75
CA VAL A 262 16.33 4.44 -18.61
C VAL A 262 17.42 5.42 -19.04
N LYS A 263 18.19 5.10 -20.08
CA LYS A 263 19.39 5.88 -20.44
C LYS A 263 19.12 7.03 -21.39
N GLN A 264 18.13 6.90 -22.28
CA GLN A 264 17.82 7.93 -23.27
C GLN A 264 16.65 8.81 -22.85
N ARG A 265 15.70 8.26 -22.08
CA ARG A 265 14.50 8.99 -21.64
C ARG A 265 14.50 9.32 -20.15
N ASN A 266 15.51 8.88 -19.40
CA ASN A 266 15.64 9.11 -17.95
C ASN A 266 14.43 8.58 -17.16
N GLY A 267 13.74 7.56 -17.68
CA GLY A 267 12.55 6.97 -17.06
C GLY A 267 12.89 5.76 -16.20
N ILE A 268 11.99 5.38 -15.29
CA ILE A 268 12.19 4.26 -14.36
C ILE A 268 11.63 2.97 -14.98
N ALA A 269 12.32 1.84 -14.82
CA ALA A 269 11.86 0.54 -15.30
C ALA A 269 11.42 -0.37 -14.14
N THR A 270 10.22 -0.95 -14.24
CA THR A 270 9.77 -2.09 -13.42
C THR A 270 9.62 -3.33 -14.29
N VAL A 271 10.00 -4.49 -13.77
CA VAL A 271 10.15 -5.73 -14.53
C VAL A 271 9.45 -6.88 -13.80
N ALA A 272 8.37 -7.37 -14.41
CA ALA A 272 7.72 -8.62 -14.02
C ALA A 272 8.38 -9.83 -14.72
N TRP A 273 8.02 -11.03 -14.27
CA TRP A 273 8.52 -12.28 -14.88
C TRP A 273 7.44 -13.36 -14.89
N HIS A 274 6.65 -13.42 -15.97
CA HIS A 274 5.69 -14.50 -16.20
C HIS A 274 6.38 -15.79 -16.70
N ILE A 275 7.26 -16.36 -15.87
CA ILE A 275 7.98 -17.59 -16.22
C ILE A 275 7.05 -18.78 -16.35
N HIS A 276 6.97 -19.32 -17.56
CA HIS A 276 6.16 -20.49 -17.85
C HIS A 276 6.81 -21.78 -17.35
N VAL A 277 6.04 -22.84 -17.27
CA VAL A 277 6.47 -24.23 -17.10
C VAL A 277 5.82 -25.09 -18.20
N PRO A 278 6.36 -26.27 -18.54
CA PRO A 278 5.67 -27.23 -19.40
C PRO A 278 4.32 -27.65 -18.82
N SER A 279 3.27 -27.65 -19.64
CA SER A 279 1.93 -28.11 -19.24
C SER A 279 1.89 -29.60 -18.89
N ASP A 280 2.69 -30.41 -19.59
CA ASP A 280 3.02 -31.79 -19.21
C ASP A 280 4.48 -31.89 -18.78
N PHE A 281 4.70 -31.66 -17.48
CA PHE A 281 6.02 -31.78 -16.89
C PHE A 281 6.45 -33.24 -16.71
N THR A 282 5.56 -34.23 -16.83
CA THR A 282 5.93 -35.64 -16.64
C THR A 282 6.86 -36.10 -17.76
N SER A 283 6.48 -35.80 -19.01
CA SER A 283 7.25 -36.20 -20.21
C SER A 283 8.44 -35.29 -20.51
N TYR A 284 8.41 -34.04 -20.04
CA TYR A 284 9.47 -33.05 -20.24
C TYR A 284 10.84 -33.52 -19.73
N LYS A 285 11.92 -33.14 -20.42
CA LYS A 285 13.30 -33.23 -19.92
C LYS A 285 13.91 -31.83 -19.90
N PRO A 286 14.69 -31.43 -18.86
CA PRO A 286 15.29 -30.10 -18.81
C PRO A 286 16.13 -29.82 -20.05
N GLY A 287 15.84 -28.69 -20.71
CA GLY A 287 16.48 -28.27 -21.96
C GLY A 287 15.71 -28.66 -23.22
N ASP A 288 14.61 -29.40 -23.12
CA ASP A 288 13.72 -29.63 -24.26
C ASP A 288 13.03 -28.31 -24.66
N ILE A 289 13.07 -27.97 -25.95
CA ILE A 289 12.35 -26.84 -26.53
C ILE A 289 10.88 -27.23 -26.74
N LEU A 290 9.95 -26.38 -26.28
CA LEU A 290 8.51 -26.57 -26.42
C LEU A 290 7.87 -25.38 -27.11
N ASP A 291 6.78 -25.62 -27.85
CA ASP A 291 5.93 -24.53 -28.35
C ASP A 291 5.19 -23.85 -27.18
N TRP A 292 5.00 -22.54 -27.24
CA TRP A 292 4.36 -21.77 -26.17
C TRP A 292 2.96 -22.30 -25.81
N THR A 293 2.22 -22.86 -26.78
CA THR A 293 0.89 -23.45 -26.57
C THR A 293 0.91 -24.71 -25.68
N LYS A 294 2.09 -25.30 -25.45
CA LYS A 294 2.32 -26.43 -24.54
C LYS A 294 2.88 -26.00 -23.18
N CYS A 295 2.95 -24.70 -22.94
CA CYS A 295 3.49 -24.11 -21.73
C CYS A 295 2.40 -23.35 -20.98
N THR A 296 2.60 -23.10 -19.70
CA THR A 296 1.67 -22.33 -18.87
C THR A 296 2.40 -21.73 -17.66
N TYR A 297 1.94 -20.58 -17.17
CA TYR A 297 2.32 -20.05 -15.86
C TYR A 297 1.39 -20.54 -14.72
N LYS A 298 0.33 -21.29 -15.04
CA LYS A 298 -0.65 -21.78 -14.08
C LYS A 298 -0.17 -23.08 -13.39
N PRO A 299 -0.67 -23.40 -12.18
CA PRO A 299 -0.42 -24.68 -11.54
C PRO A 299 -0.84 -25.85 -12.44
N THR A 300 -0.01 -26.90 -12.49
CA THR A 300 -0.34 -28.14 -13.20
C THR A 300 -0.26 -29.33 -12.25
N SER A 301 -0.91 -30.43 -12.60
CA SER A 301 -0.84 -31.65 -11.79
C SER A 301 0.55 -32.32 -11.84
N SER A 302 1.34 -32.05 -12.88
CA SER A 302 2.61 -32.71 -13.16
C SER A 302 3.84 -31.92 -12.72
N PHE A 303 3.76 -30.58 -12.66
CA PHE A 303 4.82 -29.74 -12.11
C PHE A 303 4.63 -29.59 -10.59
N LYS A 304 5.63 -29.95 -9.78
CA LYS A 304 5.55 -29.86 -8.32
C LYS A 304 6.40 -28.71 -7.81
N THR A 305 5.77 -27.59 -7.49
CA THR A 305 6.45 -26.35 -7.04
C THR A 305 7.43 -26.58 -5.89
N ALA A 306 7.07 -27.38 -4.88
CA ALA A 306 7.98 -27.69 -3.77
C ALA A 306 9.26 -28.42 -4.20
N ASN A 307 9.23 -29.19 -5.30
CA ASN A 307 10.41 -29.86 -5.82
C ASN A 307 11.45 -28.88 -6.38
N CYS A 308 11.06 -27.64 -6.71
CA CYS A 308 12.00 -26.58 -7.11
C CYS A 308 13.03 -26.21 -6.02
N LEU A 309 12.90 -26.76 -4.81
CA LEU A 309 13.84 -26.57 -3.70
C LEU A 309 14.78 -27.78 -3.48
N ASP A 310 14.51 -28.91 -4.16
CA ASP A 310 15.35 -30.10 -4.09
C ASP A 310 16.24 -30.19 -5.34
N LYS A 311 17.55 -30.00 -5.12
CA LYS A 311 18.60 -30.00 -6.17
C LYS A 311 18.67 -31.29 -6.99
N SER A 312 18.10 -32.39 -6.51
CA SER A 312 18.07 -33.68 -7.21
C SER A 312 16.92 -33.81 -8.22
N THR A 313 15.97 -32.86 -8.23
CA THR A 313 14.74 -32.97 -9.03
C THR A 313 14.84 -32.29 -10.39
N LYS A 314 13.89 -32.63 -11.26
CA LYS A 314 13.76 -32.04 -12.59
C LYS A 314 13.23 -30.59 -12.52
N GLU A 315 12.37 -30.31 -11.55
CA GLU A 315 11.80 -29.02 -11.25
C GLU A 315 12.88 -28.00 -10.84
N TYR A 316 13.80 -28.39 -9.94
CA TYR A 316 14.95 -27.54 -9.60
C TYR A 316 15.84 -27.28 -10.81
N ALA A 317 16.18 -28.32 -11.58
CA ALA A 317 17.01 -28.17 -12.77
C ALA A 317 16.34 -27.24 -13.81
N TYR A 318 15.02 -27.34 -13.99
CA TYR A 318 14.24 -26.44 -14.84
C TYR A 318 14.29 -24.99 -14.33
N LEU A 319 13.97 -24.78 -13.05
CA LEU A 319 13.97 -23.45 -12.45
C LEU A 319 15.35 -22.79 -12.60
N MET A 320 16.43 -23.55 -12.42
CA MET A 320 17.77 -23.00 -12.58
C MET A 320 18.11 -22.57 -14.02
N LEU A 321 17.58 -23.25 -15.05
CA LEU A 321 17.71 -22.80 -16.43
C LEU A 321 16.95 -21.49 -16.66
N ALA A 322 15.73 -21.39 -16.13
CA ALA A 322 14.93 -20.17 -16.21
C ALA A 322 15.62 -18.98 -15.49
N ILE A 323 16.18 -19.21 -14.30
CA ILE A 323 16.94 -18.19 -13.56
C ILE A 323 18.21 -17.80 -14.34
N ASP A 324 18.87 -18.74 -15.02
CA ASP A 324 20.04 -18.43 -15.85
C ASP A 324 19.69 -17.50 -17.01
N ASP A 325 18.55 -17.71 -17.68
CA ASP A 325 18.09 -16.84 -18.76
C ASP A 325 17.69 -15.45 -18.27
N LEU A 326 16.99 -15.35 -17.13
CA LEU A 326 16.71 -14.06 -16.47
C LEU A 326 18.01 -13.34 -16.08
N ALA A 327 18.94 -14.05 -15.45
CA ALA A 327 20.20 -13.49 -14.97
C ALA A 327 21.05 -12.90 -16.09
N LYS A 328 21.08 -13.55 -17.27
CA LYS A 328 21.78 -13.02 -18.45
C LYS A 328 21.25 -11.63 -18.84
N GLN A 329 19.93 -11.43 -18.83
CA GLN A 329 19.34 -10.14 -19.18
C GLN A 329 19.61 -9.08 -18.10
N LEU A 330 19.46 -9.44 -16.82
CA LEU A 330 19.75 -8.53 -15.71
C LEU A 330 21.22 -8.11 -15.67
N LEU A 331 22.16 -8.99 -16.05
CA LEU A 331 23.58 -8.65 -16.19
C LEU A 331 23.83 -7.65 -17.32
N VAL A 332 23.14 -7.77 -18.46
CA VAL A 332 23.24 -6.77 -19.54
C VAL A 332 22.76 -5.40 -19.05
N LEU A 333 21.66 -5.35 -18.28
CA LEU A 333 21.19 -4.12 -17.65
C LEU A 333 22.19 -3.56 -16.64
N GLN A 334 22.79 -4.42 -15.81
CA GLN A 334 23.78 -4.02 -14.82
C GLN A 334 25.03 -3.43 -15.49
N ASP A 335 25.53 -4.08 -16.54
CA ASP A 335 26.68 -3.61 -17.31
C ASP A 335 26.41 -2.26 -18.01
N ALA A 336 25.14 -1.97 -18.31
CA ALA A 336 24.69 -0.67 -18.84
C ALA A 336 24.45 0.40 -17.75
N GLY A 337 24.65 0.06 -16.46
CA GLY A 337 24.33 0.94 -15.33
C GLY A 337 22.84 1.27 -15.29
N VAL A 338 21.99 0.26 -15.46
CA VAL A 338 20.52 0.38 -15.45
C VAL A 338 19.97 -0.35 -14.23
N PRO A 339 19.40 0.36 -13.25
CA PRO A 339 18.66 -0.25 -12.16
C PRO A 339 17.22 -0.58 -12.57
N VAL A 340 16.63 -1.60 -11.95
CA VAL A 340 15.23 -2.00 -12.18
C VAL A 340 14.49 -2.27 -10.87
N LEU A 341 13.18 -2.01 -10.85
CA LEU A 341 12.27 -2.58 -9.86
C LEU A 341 11.95 -4.00 -10.32
N LEU A 342 12.47 -5.02 -9.63
CA LEU A 342 12.30 -6.41 -10.03
C LEU A 342 11.17 -7.03 -9.21
N ARG A 343 10.10 -7.47 -9.89
CA ARG A 343 8.88 -8.02 -9.30
C ARG A 343 8.64 -9.48 -9.75
N PRO A 344 9.50 -10.43 -9.33
CA PRO A 344 9.40 -11.82 -9.73
C PRO A 344 8.34 -12.53 -8.89
N PHE A 345 7.81 -13.65 -9.38
CA PHE A 345 6.84 -14.48 -8.64
C PHE A 345 5.68 -13.67 -8.01
N HIS A 346 5.15 -12.71 -8.78
CA HIS A 346 4.06 -11.82 -8.38
C HIS A 346 2.72 -12.57 -8.16
N GLU A 347 1.78 -11.93 -7.46
CA GLU A 347 0.45 -12.47 -7.12
C GLU A 347 0.46 -13.91 -6.56
N ALA A 348 1.46 -14.23 -5.73
CA ALA A 348 1.72 -15.60 -5.29
C ALA A 348 0.53 -16.25 -4.55
N GLU A 349 -0.15 -15.48 -3.70
CA GLU A 349 -1.31 -15.98 -2.97
C GLU A 349 -2.50 -16.27 -3.89
N GLY A 350 -2.76 -15.41 -4.88
CA GLY A 350 -4.00 -15.43 -5.64
C GLY A 350 -5.21 -15.11 -4.77
N ASN A 351 -6.16 -16.04 -4.64
CA ASN A 351 -7.28 -15.89 -3.70
C ASN A 351 -6.85 -16.27 -2.27
N ASN A 352 -7.49 -15.73 -1.22
CA ASN A 352 -7.18 -16.00 0.19
C ASN A 352 -6.86 -17.49 0.50
N ASN A 353 -5.59 -17.78 0.81
CA ASN A 353 -5.11 -19.10 1.24
C ASN A 353 -3.70 -19.01 1.83
N ILE A 354 -3.24 -20.09 2.46
CA ILE A 354 -1.82 -20.25 2.86
C ILE A 354 -1.20 -21.56 2.35
N ASP A 355 -2.02 -22.47 1.82
CA ASP A 355 -1.63 -23.83 1.43
C ASP A 355 -1.41 -24.01 -0.08
N GLY A 356 -1.61 -22.96 -0.86
CA GLY A 356 -1.48 -22.90 -2.32
C GLY A 356 -2.78 -23.17 -3.07
N SER A 357 -3.90 -23.45 -2.38
CA SER A 357 -5.16 -23.83 -3.03
C SER A 357 -5.85 -22.69 -3.78
N GLY A 358 -5.57 -21.44 -3.43
CA GLY A 358 -6.11 -20.24 -4.08
C GLY A 358 -5.18 -19.61 -5.12
N ALA A 359 -3.95 -20.11 -5.25
CA ALA A 359 -2.94 -19.58 -6.16
C ALA A 359 -3.28 -19.88 -7.62
N TRP A 360 -3.20 -18.87 -8.49
CA TRP A 360 -3.39 -19.03 -9.93
C TRP A 360 -2.08 -19.11 -10.72
N PHE A 361 -0.94 -18.84 -10.08
CA PHE A 361 0.40 -19.06 -10.63
C PHE A 361 1.11 -20.23 -9.96
N TRP A 362 1.95 -20.94 -10.70
CA TRP A 362 2.60 -22.16 -10.21
C TRP A 362 3.50 -21.89 -8.99
N TRP A 363 4.15 -20.73 -8.89
CA TRP A 363 5.06 -20.42 -7.79
C TRP A 363 4.37 -20.29 -6.43
N GLY A 364 3.05 -20.05 -6.42
CA GLY A 364 2.24 -20.06 -5.19
C GLY A 364 1.60 -21.42 -4.85
N SER A 365 1.63 -22.39 -5.77
CA SER A 365 0.77 -23.58 -5.67
C SER A 365 1.17 -24.62 -4.61
N ALA A 366 2.22 -24.35 -3.84
CA ALA A 366 2.69 -25.20 -2.74
C ALA A 366 2.65 -24.48 -1.37
N GLY A 367 1.92 -23.36 -1.31
CA GLY A 367 1.70 -22.60 -0.08
C GLY A 367 2.78 -21.57 0.23
N SER A 368 2.46 -20.69 1.17
CA SER A 368 3.25 -19.51 1.51
C SER A 368 4.67 -19.86 1.98
N GLU A 369 4.84 -20.95 2.73
CA GLU A 369 6.15 -21.38 3.20
C GLU A 369 7.09 -21.78 2.06
N VAL A 370 6.60 -22.53 1.07
CA VAL A 370 7.39 -22.89 -0.12
C VAL A 370 7.66 -21.66 -0.98
N TYR A 371 6.69 -20.76 -1.13
CA TYR A 371 6.87 -19.50 -1.85
C TYR A 371 8.03 -18.66 -1.28
N LYS A 372 8.05 -18.45 0.04
CA LYS A 372 9.13 -17.70 0.71
C LYS A 372 10.50 -18.35 0.48
N GLN A 373 10.57 -19.68 0.46
CA GLN A 373 11.81 -20.42 0.16
C GLN A 373 12.23 -20.26 -1.31
N LEU A 374 11.29 -20.21 -2.26
CA LEU A 374 11.58 -19.93 -3.67
C LEU A 374 12.04 -18.50 -3.90
N TRP A 375 11.41 -17.51 -3.23
CA TRP A 375 11.86 -16.13 -3.24
C TRP A 375 13.32 -16.02 -2.79
N LYS A 376 13.66 -16.61 -1.63
CA LYS A 376 15.03 -16.63 -1.11
C LYS A 376 16.00 -17.36 -2.03
N LEU A 377 15.58 -18.48 -2.64
CA LEU A 377 16.41 -19.17 -3.64
C LEU A 377 16.72 -18.25 -4.83
N LEU A 378 15.74 -17.53 -5.37
CA LEU A 378 15.93 -16.58 -6.47
C LEU A 378 16.84 -15.42 -6.03
N TYR A 379 16.53 -14.77 -4.91
CA TYR A 379 17.32 -13.68 -4.33
C TYR A 379 18.79 -14.07 -4.17
N THR A 380 19.08 -15.14 -3.44
CA THR A 380 20.43 -15.64 -3.20
C THR A 380 21.12 -16.04 -4.51
N THR A 381 20.41 -16.67 -5.44
CA THR A 381 21.04 -17.07 -6.70
C THR A 381 21.42 -15.84 -7.54
N LEU A 382 20.53 -14.89 -7.75
CA LEU A 382 20.83 -13.69 -8.54
C LEU A 382 21.94 -12.85 -7.89
N THR A 383 21.85 -12.60 -6.59
CA THR A 383 22.81 -11.74 -5.87
C THR A 383 24.16 -12.42 -5.63
N GLU A 384 24.20 -13.67 -5.16
CA GLU A 384 25.46 -14.32 -4.76
C GLU A 384 26.14 -15.07 -5.90
N LYS A 385 25.39 -15.79 -6.74
CA LYS A 385 25.96 -16.58 -7.84
C LYS A 385 26.21 -15.73 -9.08
N TYR A 386 25.25 -14.88 -9.46
CA TYR A 386 25.36 -14.06 -10.67
C TYR A 386 25.92 -12.66 -10.39
N GLY A 387 25.96 -12.20 -9.14
CA GLY A 387 26.48 -10.86 -8.83
C GLY A 387 25.59 -9.74 -9.33
N ILE A 388 24.27 -9.99 -9.39
CA ILE A 388 23.26 -9.00 -9.79
C ILE A 388 22.92 -8.17 -8.55
N HIS A 389 23.24 -6.88 -8.64
CA HIS A 389 23.12 -5.87 -7.60
C HIS A 389 22.40 -4.61 -8.12
N ASN A 390 21.82 -4.67 -9.32
CA ASN A 390 21.06 -3.58 -9.95
C ASN A 390 19.53 -3.68 -9.75
N ALA A 391 19.05 -4.55 -8.85
CA ALA A 391 17.63 -4.78 -8.61
C ALA A 391 17.16 -4.16 -7.28
N ILE A 392 15.99 -3.51 -7.32
CA ILE A 392 15.17 -3.17 -6.15
C ILE A 392 14.06 -4.22 -6.07
N TRP A 393 13.99 -4.99 -4.98
CA TRP A 393 13.14 -6.18 -4.87
C TRP A 393 11.71 -5.83 -4.45
N GLU A 394 10.76 -6.08 -5.34
CA GLU A 394 9.35 -5.74 -5.14
C GLU A 394 8.49 -7.00 -5.01
N VAL A 395 7.88 -7.22 -3.84
CA VAL A 395 7.04 -8.39 -3.57
C VAL A 395 5.56 -8.05 -3.61
N ASN A 396 4.77 -8.80 -4.37
CA ASN A 396 3.32 -8.67 -4.30
C ASN A 396 2.75 -9.32 -3.05
N LEU A 397 1.89 -8.58 -2.33
CA LEU A 397 1.05 -9.08 -1.26
C LEU A 397 -0.41 -8.71 -1.54
N TYR A 398 -1.34 -9.51 -1.01
CA TYR A 398 -2.74 -9.12 -0.86
C TYR A 398 -3.01 -8.72 0.60
N THR A 399 -4.27 -8.45 0.92
CA THR A 399 -4.71 -8.02 2.25
C THR A 399 -5.88 -8.86 2.76
N TYR A 400 -5.90 -10.15 2.41
CA TYR A 400 -6.77 -11.12 3.04
C TYR A 400 -6.26 -11.44 4.46
N THR A 401 -7.05 -12.21 5.22
CA THR A 401 -6.79 -12.48 6.65
C THR A 401 -5.38 -13.00 6.95
N ASN A 402 -4.79 -13.80 6.04
CA ASN A 402 -3.48 -14.42 6.24
C ASN A 402 -2.45 -14.00 5.17
N SER A 403 -2.69 -12.91 4.45
CA SER A 403 -1.81 -12.52 3.34
C SER A 403 -0.38 -12.19 3.78
N SER A 404 -0.19 -11.69 5.01
CA SER A 404 1.13 -11.42 5.57
C SER A 404 2.02 -12.67 5.70
N GLU A 405 1.44 -13.88 5.73
CA GLU A 405 2.20 -15.15 5.75
C GLU A 405 3.00 -15.40 4.47
N TRP A 406 2.66 -14.70 3.37
CA TRP A 406 3.36 -14.75 2.10
C TRP A 406 4.59 -13.83 2.04
N TYR A 407 4.79 -12.96 3.03
CA TYR A 407 5.90 -12.02 3.04
C TYR A 407 7.26 -12.74 3.23
N PRO A 408 8.22 -12.61 2.27
CA PRO A 408 9.52 -13.29 2.35
C PRO A 408 10.43 -12.83 3.50
N GLY A 409 10.30 -11.57 3.93
CA GLY A 409 11.08 -10.95 4.99
C GLY A 409 11.86 -9.71 4.54
N ASP A 410 12.16 -8.83 5.50
CA ASP A 410 12.81 -7.53 5.25
C ASP A 410 14.20 -7.62 4.62
N ASP A 411 14.88 -8.76 4.78
CA ASP A 411 16.25 -9.03 4.34
C ASP A 411 16.37 -9.28 2.83
N CYS A 412 15.24 -9.43 2.13
CA CYS A 412 15.20 -9.70 0.70
C CYS A 412 14.03 -9.00 -0.01
N VAL A 413 13.51 -7.92 0.59
CA VAL A 413 12.41 -7.12 0.05
C VAL A 413 12.70 -5.63 0.27
N ASP A 414 12.53 -4.83 -0.78
CA ASP A 414 12.64 -3.38 -0.77
C ASP A 414 11.29 -2.67 -0.82
N ILE A 415 10.31 -3.21 -1.55
CA ILE A 415 9.01 -2.60 -1.83
C ILE A 415 7.91 -3.67 -1.74
N VAL A 416 6.75 -3.32 -1.19
CA VAL A 416 5.54 -4.14 -1.23
C VAL A 416 4.63 -3.63 -2.36
N ALA A 417 4.16 -4.56 -3.17
CA ALA A 417 3.35 -4.32 -4.35
C ALA A 417 1.94 -4.87 -4.17
N TYR A 418 0.94 -4.21 -4.77
CA TYR A 418 -0.44 -4.66 -4.82
C TYR A 418 -1.01 -4.53 -6.23
N ASP A 419 -1.65 -5.59 -6.71
CA ASP A 419 -2.25 -5.63 -8.06
C ASP A 419 -3.77 -5.41 -7.93
N LYS A 420 -4.23 -4.22 -8.30
CA LYS A 420 -5.58 -3.70 -8.06
C LYS A 420 -6.50 -3.84 -9.29
N TYR A 421 -7.16 -4.99 -9.44
CA TYR A 421 -8.22 -5.21 -10.43
C TYR A 421 -9.65 -5.29 -9.85
N GLU A 422 -10.63 -4.69 -10.52
CA GLU A 422 -12.04 -4.91 -10.21
C GLU A 422 -12.41 -6.39 -10.40
N GLY A 423 -13.03 -6.97 -9.37
CA GLY A 423 -13.49 -8.35 -9.38
C GLY A 423 -14.41 -8.59 -8.21
N SER A 424 -15.47 -9.38 -8.41
CA SER A 424 -16.41 -9.72 -7.32
C SER A 424 -15.64 -10.26 -6.11
N PRO A 425 -15.84 -9.72 -4.89
CA PRO A 425 -16.93 -8.82 -4.49
C PRO A 425 -16.62 -7.31 -4.60
N TYR A 426 -15.42 -6.93 -5.01
CA TYR A 426 -14.93 -5.55 -5.01
C TYR A 426 -15.33 -4.78 -6.28
N THR A 427 -15.89 -3.59 -6.08
CA THR A 427 -16.14 -2.60 -7.14
C THR A 427 -15.47 -1.31 -6.73
N TRP A 428 -14.17 -1.22 -7.01
CA TRP A 428 -13.34 -0.12 -6.53
C TRP A 428 -13.56 1.18 -7.29
N LYS A 429 -13.92 1.13 -8.57
CA LYS A 429 -13.97 2.30 -9.45
C LYS A 429 -12.68 3.10 -9.27
N THR A 430 -12.79 4.41 -9.05
CA THR A 430 -11.68 5.33 -8.83
C THR A 430 -11.28 5.48 -7.34
N SER A 431 -11.65 4.53 -6.47
CA SER A 431 -11.20 4.49 -5.08
C SER A 431 -9.68 4.41 -5.00
N SER A 432 -9.08 5.10 -4.04
CA SER A 432 -7.67 4.98 -3.69
C SER A 432 -7.32 3.71 -2.92
N ALA A 433 -8.29 2.83 -2.64
CA ALA A 433 -8.08 1.59 -1.91
C ALA A 433 -7.32 1.79 -0.59
N SER A 434 -7.62 2.87 0.14
CA SER A 434 -6.84 3.34 1.29
C SER A 434 -6.74 2.33 2.42
N SER A 435 -7.79 1.50 2.62
CA SER A 435 -7.71 0.41 3.59
C SER A 435 -6.67 -0.65 3.20
N VAL A 436 -6.55 -0.96 1.91
CA VAL A 436 -5.54 -1.91 1.40
C VAL A 436 -4.15 -1.31 1.59
N PHE A 437 -3.96 -0.04 1.18
CA PHE A 437 -2.71 0.69 1.36
C PHE A 437 -2.25 0.64 2.83
N LEU A 438 -3.12 1.04 3.76
CA LEU A 438 -2.78 1.09 5.19
C LEU A 438 -2.55 -0.30 5.78
N THR A 439 -3.26 -1.33 5.33
CA THR A 439 -2.97 -2.72 5.75
C THR A 439 -1.55 -3.12 5.36
N LEU A 440 -1.12 -2.86 4.12
CA LEU A 440 0.23 -3.22 3.65
C LEU A 440 1.33 -2.42 4.36
N VAL A 441 1.08 -1.12 4.63
CA VAL A 441 1.99 -0.30 5.44
C VAL A 441 2.12 -0.90 6.85
N ASN A 442 0.99 -1.26 7.48
CA ASN A 442 1.00 -1.84 8.82
C ASN A 442 1.63 -3.24 8.88
N ASP A 443 1.41 -4.09 7.88
CA ASP A 443 1.96 -5.45 7.82
C ASP A 443 3.49 -5.44 7.76
N THR A 444 4.09 -4.34 7.29
CA THR A 444 5.54 -4.11 7.28
C THR A 444 6.03 -3.15 8.36
N ASN A 445 5.16 -2.74 9.29
CA ASN A 445 5.44 -1.75 10.32
C ASN A 445 5.98 -0.41 9.78
N ASP A 446 5.48 0.05 8.64
CA ASP A 446 5.92 1.29 7.98
C ASP A 446 7.43 1.32 7.68
N THR A 447 8.00 0.15 7.36
CA THR A 447 9.43 0.01 6.99
C THR A 447 9.65 -0.23 5.50
N LYS A 448 8.58 -0.38 4.72
CA LYS A 448 8.61 -0.62 3.27
C LYS A 448 7.66 0.36 2.58
N MET A 449 8.09 0.86 1.42
CA MET A 449 7.19 1.57 0.53
C MET A 449 6.15 0.60 -0.04
N VAL A 450 4.94 1.09 -0.28
CA VAL A 450 3.83 0.32 -0.87
C VAL A 450 3.45 0.89 -2.23
N ALA A 451 3.38 0.06 -3.26
CA ALA A 451 3.09 0.42 -4.65
C ALA A 451 1.85 -0.29 -5.20
N MET A 452 1.15 0.37 -6.14
CA MET A 452 0.08 -0.25 -6.94
C MET A 452 0.70 -0.72 -8.25
N SER A 453 1.36 -1.88 -8.19
CA SER A 453 2.24 -2.40 -9.24
C SER A 453 1.51 -2.82 -10.51
N GLU A 454 0.23 -3.17 -10.39
CA GLU A 454 -0.70 -3.30 -11.50
C GLU A 454 -2.06 -2.72 -11.11
N ASN A 455 -2.81 -2.23 -12.09
CA ASN A 455 -4.21 -1.90 -11.90
C ASN A 455 -5.01 -1.92 -13.20
N ASP A 456 -6.32 -2.05 -13.09
CA ASP A 456 -7.23 -1.71 -14.18
C ASP A 456 -7.57 -0.22 -14.18
N ILE A 457 -8.27 0.24 -13.16
CA ILE A 457 -8.72 1.62 -12.98
C ILE A 457 -7.71 2.34 -12.11
N ILE A 458 -7.16 3.45 -12.62
CA ILE A 458 -6.30 4.35 -11.85
C ILE A 458 -7.17 5.08 -10.81
N PRO A 459 -6.75 5.14 -9.53
CA PRO A 459 -7.48 5.92 -8.54
C PRO A 459 -7.60 7.40 -8.92
N ASP A 460 -8.70 8.04 -8.52
CA ASP A 460 -8.81 9.48 -8.62
C ASP A 460 -7.79 10.12 -7.67
N ILE A 461 -6.95 11.02 -8.19
CA ILE A 461 -5.93 11.71 -7.41
C ILE A 461 -6.52 12.49 -6.24
N LYS A 462 -7.77 12.96 -6.34
CA LYS A 462 -8.47 13.60 -5.23
C LYS A 462 -8.67 12.62 -4.07
N ASN A 463 -8.98 11.35 -4.35
CA ASN A 463 -9.16 10.33 -3.31
C ASN A 463 -7.82 9.99 -2.66
N ILE A 464 -6.74 9.83 -3.45
CA ILE A 464 -5.38 9.62 -2.94
C ILE A 464 -5.00 10.73 -1.94
N VAL A 465 -5.16 12.00 -2.33
CA VAL A 465 -4.79 13.15 -1.49
C VAL A 465 -5.65 13.25 -0.23
N ASN A 466 -6.97 13.09 -0.38
CA ASN A 466 -7.92 13.22 0.72
C ASN A 466 -7.75 12.09 1.75
N GLU A 467 -7.58 10.87 1.26
CA GLU A 467 -7.50 9.67 2.09
C GLU A 467 -6.06 9.33 2.50
N GLN A 468 -5.08 10.12 2.02
CA GLN A 468 -3.64 9.97 2.28
C GLN A 468 -3.10 8.57 1.93
N ALA A 469 -3.67 7.95 0.90
CA ALA A 469 -3.24 6.65 0.38
C ALA A 469 -2.14 6.84 -0.66
N TRP A 470 -0.97 7.26 -0.20
CA TRP A 470 0.20 7.60 -1.02
C TRP A 470 0.91 6.36 -1.56
N TRP A 471 0.24 5.61 -2.43
CA TRP A 471 0.88 4.58 -3.25
C TRP A 471 2.11 5.15 -3.95
N LEU A 472 3.25 4.45 -3.88
CA LEU A 472 4.50 4.92 -4.48
C LEU A 472 4.33 5.20 -5.98
N TYR A 473 3.66 4.29 -6.68
CA TYR A 473 3.30 4.45 -8.08
C TYR A 473 2.01 3.69 -8.40
N PHE A 474 1.40 4.01 -9.55
CA PHE A 474 0.36 3.20 -10.20
C PHE A 474 0.87 2.72 -11.56
N CYS A 475 0.37 1.59 -12.08
CA CYS A 475 0.80 1.07 -13.37
C CYS A 475 -0.33 0.26 -14.03
N PRO A 476 -1.15 0.87 -14.91
CA PRO A 476 -2.19 0.13 -15.59
C PRO A 476 -1.60 -0.96 -16.46
N TRP A 477 -2.30 -2.08 -16.58
CA TRP A 477 -1.93 -3.09 -17.56
C TRP A 477 -2.13 -2.58 -18.99
N TYR A 478 -1.51 -3.25 -19.96
CA TYR A 478 -1.59 -2.85 -21.37
C TYR A 478 -3.00 -3.09 -21.98
N GLY A 479 -3.20 -2.59 -23.20
CA GLY A 479 -4.44 -2.83 -23.97
C GLY A 479 -5.67 -2.14 -23.39
N ASP A 480 -6.77 -2.88 -23.25
CA ASP A 480 -8.08 -2.35 -22.85
C ASP A 480 -8.06 -1.71 -21.46
N PHE A 481 -7.20 -2.19 -20.56
CA PHE A 481 -7.10 -1.65 -19.19
C PHE A 481 -6.72 -0.17 -19.20
N LEU A 482 -5.85 0.27 -20.12
CA LEU A 482 -5.56 1.68 -20.32
C LEU A 482 -6.55 2.35 -21.30
N THR A 483 -6.76 1.76 -22.47
CA THR A 483 -7.33 2.48 -23.62
C THR A 483 -8.85 2.54 -23.64
N SER A 484 -9.51 1.67 -22.87
CA SER A 484 -10.97 1.62 -22.77
C SER A 484 -11.48 2.56 -21.69
N SER A 485 -12.44 3.41 -22.05
CA SER A 485 -13.16 4.28 -21.10
C SER A 485 -13.99 3.51 -20.07
N ARG A 486 -14.11 2.18 -20.21
CA ARG A 486 -14.66 1.32 -19.16
C ARG A 486 -13.77 1.33 -17.91
N TYR A 487 -12.44 1.37 -18.11
CA TYR A 487 -11.46 1.29 -17.04
C TYR A 487 -10.89 2.66 -16.73
N ASN A 488 -10.33 3.34 -17.74
CA ASN A 488 -9.77 4.67 -17.56
C ASN A 488 -10.47 5.68 -18.49
N ASP A 489 -11.27 6.55 -17.87
CA ASP A 489 -11.88 7.68 -18.57
C ASP A 489 -10.79 8.66 -19.03
N PRO A 490 -10.76 9.09 -20.30
CA PRO A 490 -9.71 9.99 -20.79
C PRO A 490 -9.63 11.35 -20.08
N ASP A 491 -10.74 11.89 -19.59
CA ASP A 491 -10.73 13.17 -18.86
C ASP A 491 -10.12 12.99 -17.46
N LEU A 492 -10.43 11.88 -16.79
CA LEU A 492 -9.77 11.51 -15.52
C LEU A 492 -8.29 11.17 -15.71
N LEU A 493 -7.94 10.47 -16.80
CA LEU A 493 -6.55 10.18 -17.16
C LEU A 493 -5.75 11.48 -17.35
N ASN A 494 -6.30 12.43 -18.10
CA ASN A 494 -5.69 13.75 -18.26
C ASN A 494 -5.60 14.52 -16.93
N THR A 495 -6.60 14.41 -16.07
CA THR A 495 -6.64 15.05 -14.75
C THR A 495 -5.52 14.54 -13.85
N ILE A 496 -5.32 13.22 -13.77
CA ILE A 496 -4.29 12.65 -12.89
C ILE A 496 -2.87 12.94 -13.42
N TYR A 497 -2.63 12.81 -14.73
CA TYR A 497 -1.30 13.09 -15.33
C TYR A 497 -0.89 14.56 -15.29
N ASN A 498 -1.83 15.49 -15.12
CA ASN A 498 -1.55 16.92 -14.95
C ASN A 498 -1.71 17.41 -13.50
N SER A 499 -1.81 16.47 -12.54
CA SER A 499 -1.87 16.81 -11.13
C SER A 499 -0.47 17.17 -10.60
N PRO A 500 -0.32 18.20 -9.74
CA PRO A 500 0.95 18.50 -9.09
C PRO A 500 1.42 17.43 -8.09
N TYR A 501 0.57 16.44 -7.79
CA TYR A 501 0.88 15.31 -6.92
C TYR A 501 1.30 14.05 -7.68
N VAL A 502 1.39 14.11 -9.02
CA VAL A 502 1.75 12.97 -9.86
C VAL A 502 3.00 13.32 -10.64
N ILE A 503 4.01 12.46 -10.53
CA ILE A 503 5.28 12.63 -11.19
C ILE A 503 5.21 11.95 -12.56
N THR A 504 5.41 12.74 -13.61
CA THR A 504 5.50 12.31 -15.01
C THR A 504 6.94 12.28 -15.51
N LEU A 505 7.19 11.71 -16.68
CA LEU A 505 8.54 11.50 -17.21
C LEU A 505 9.38 12.79 -17.24
N ASP A 506 8.78 13.91 -17.64
CA ASP A 506 9.46 15.20 -17.76
C ASP A 506 9.74 15.88 -16.40
N GLU A 507 9.20 15.33 -15.32
CA GLU A 507 9.39 15.82 -13.94
C GLU A 507 10.42 15.00 -13.17
N LEU A 508 10.93 13.90 -13.75
CA LEU A 508 12.02 13.12 -13.14
C LEU A 508 13.32 13.94 -13.12
N PRO A 509 14.04 14.00 -11.97
CA PRO A 509 15.34 14.64 -11.89
C PRO A 509 16.35 14.05 -12.90
N ALA A 510 17.18 14.90 -13.50
CA ALA A 510 18.19 14.44 -14.46
C ALA A 510 19.27 13.55 -13.83
N ASP A 511 19.40 13.56 -12.51
CA ASP A 511 20.40 12.88 -11.71
C ASP A 511 19.84 11.68 -10.91
N ILE A 512 18.63 11.18 -11.20
CA ILE A 512 18.01 10.06 -10.46
C ILE A 512 18.87 8.79 -10.34
N TYR A 513 19.87 8.61 -11.21
CA TYR A 513 20.78 7.45 -11.21
C TYR A 513 22.21 7.76 -10.76
N GLN A 514 22.53 9.00 -10.38
CA GLN A 514 23.90 9.35 -10.00
C GLN A 514 24.11 9.14 -8.51
N SER A 515 24.99 8.19 -8.13
CA SER A 515 25.45 8.08 -6.74
C SER A 515 26.44 9.22 -6.43
N GLY A 516 25.90 10.34 -6.02
CA GLY A 516 26.59 11.35 -5.26
C GLY A 516 25.63 11.86 -4.21
N PRO A 517 26.09 12.53 -3.15
CA PRO A 517 25.16 13.39 -2.47
C PRO A 517 24.57 14.30 -3.55
N THR A 518 23.25 14.50 -3.54
CA THR A 518 22.74 15.81 -3.88
C THR A 518 23.55 16.74 -3.00
N HIS A 519 24.67 17.26 -3.51
CA HIS A 519 25.41 18.28 -2.80
C HIS A 519 24.34 19.35 -2.64
N GLY A 520 23.88 19.57 -1.41
CA GLY A 520 23.31 20.86 -1.12
C GLY A 520 24.34 21.86 -1.60
N LEU A 521 23.88 22.99 -2.11
CA LEU A 521 24.70 24.00 -2.76
C LEU A 521 26.10 24.06 -2.13
N LEU A 522 27.16 23.62 -2.83
CA LEU A 522 28.49 23.48 -2.22
C LEU A 522 28.87 24.79 -1.52
N GLY A 523 29.39 24.70 -0.30
CA GLY A 523 29.62 25.86 0.56
C GLY A 523 28.42 26.35 1.39
N ASP A 524 27.22 25.79 1.24
CA ASP A 524 26.03 26.03 2.08
C ASP A 524 26.04 25.06 3.28
N LEU A 525 26.59 25.50 4.40
CA LEU A 525 26.82 24.64 5.57
C LEU A 525 25.60 24.56 6.49
N ASN A 526 24.62 25.45 6.35
CA ASN A 526 23.38 25.46 7.14
C ASN A 526 22.16 24.94 6.36
N SER A 527 22.34 24.57 5.08
CA SER A 527 21.30 24.09 4.16
C SER A 527 20.16 25.10 3.94
N ASP A 528 20.45 26.41 3.97
CA ASP A 528 19.45 27.46 3.76
C ASP A 528 19.25 27.84 2.28
N GLY A 529 20.02 27.23 1.39
CA GLY A 529 19.99 27.44 -0.05
C GLY A 529 20.90 28.56 -0.55
N ASN A 530 21.70 29.18 0.33
CA ASN A 530 22.66 30.24 -0.03
C ASN A 530 24.08 29.88 0.44
N VAL A 531 25.09 30.46 -0.24
CA VAL A 531 26.49 30.42 0.21
C VAL A 531 26.86 31.83 0.62
N ASP A 532 26.93 32.08 1.93
CA ASP A 532 27.19 33.42 2.46
C ASP A 532 28.16 33.42 3.67
N ALA A 533 28.24 34.56 4.36
CA ALA A 533 29.15 34.74 5.47
C ALA A 533 28.80 33.89 6.71
N ILE A 534 27.55 33.42 6.82
CA ILE A 534 27.09 32.50 7.87
C ILE A 534 27.80 31.17 7.69
N ASP A 535 27.86 30.63 6.48
CA ASP A 535 28.51 29.36 6.17
C ASP A 535 30.00 29.38 6.46
N LEU A 536 30.68 30.47 6.05
CA LEU A 536 32.09 30.68 6.39
C LEU A 536 32.30 30.75 7.91
N GLY A 537 31.35 31.35 8.64
CA GLY A 537 31.35 31.40 10.10
C GLY A 537 31.19 30.02 10.75
N LEU A 538 30.28 29.20 10.22
CA LEU A 538 30.04 27.84 10.66
C LEU A 538 31.25 26.94 10.41
N LEU A 539 31.85 27.03 9.21
CA LEU A 539 33.05 26.28 8.87
C LEU A 539 34.20 26.63 9.80
N LYS A 540 34.40 27.92 10.08
CA LYS A 540 35.41 28.36 11.06
C LYS A 540 35.15 27.80 12.45
N ALA A 541 33.90 27.82 12.91
CA ALA A 541 33.54 27.32 14.23
C ALA A 541 33.73 25.81 14.34
N TYR A 542 33.42 25.07 13.28
CA TYR A 542 33.67 23.65 13.14
C TYR A 542 35.16 23.31 13.23
N LEU A 543 36.00 24.01 12.46
CA LEU A 543 37.47 23.83 12.49
C LEU A 543 38.09 24.15 13.86
N LEU A 544 37.45 25.03 14.63
CA LEU A 544 37.83 25.36 16.02
C LEU A 544 37.28 24.39 17.06
N LYS A 545 36.53 23.35 16.65
CA LYS A 545 35.91 22.33 17.52
C LYS A 545 35.04 22.94 18.62
N ILE A 546 34.22 23.93 18.25
CA ILE A 546 33.23 24.50 19.16
C ILE A 546 32.07 23.49 19.28
N ASN A 547 32.00 22.77 20.41
CA ASN A 547 31.18 21.57 20.67
C ASN A 547 29.63 21.71 20.59
N THR A 548 29.11 22.76 19.96
CA THR A 548 27.68 23.08 19.92
C THR A 548 27.14 23.38 18.52
N ILE A 549 27.94 23.23 17.47
CA ILE A 549 27.56 23.63 16.11
C ILE A 549 27.54 22.38 15.21
N SER A 550 26.38 22.13 14.62
CA SER A 550 26.20 21.16 13.55
C SER A 550 26.36 21.86 12.21
N ILE A 551 27.04 21.21 11.25
CA ILE A 551 27.18 21.70 9.88
C ILE A 551 26.81 20.56 8.91
N ASN A 552 26.43 20.91 7.69
CA ASN A 552 26.36 19.94 6.60
C ASN A 552 27.79 19.60 6.14
N SER A 553 28.31 18.47 6.60
CA SER A 553 29.67 18.01 6.29
C SER A 553 29.90 17.78 4.79
N THR A 554 28.85 17.42 4.07
CA THR A 554 28.90 17.15 2.63
C THR A 554 29.05 18.41 1.80
N ASN A 555 28.40 19.51 2.22
CA ASN A 555 28.52 20.80 1.54
C ASN A 555 29.81 21.53 1.96
N ALA A 556 30.44 21.10 3.07
CA ALA A 556 31.65 21.70 3.61
C ALA A 556 32.94 21.23 2.91
N ASP A 557 32.97 20.01 2.37
CA ASP A 557 34.08 19.48 1.57
C ASP A 557 33.98 20.02 0.13
N VAL A 558 34.48 21.23 -0.07
CA VAL A 558 34.35 21.95 -1.34
C VAL A 558 35.49 21.64 -2.31
N ASP A 559 36.54 20.95 -1.87
CA ASP A 559 37.61 20.47 -2.74
C ASP A 559 37.58 18.98 -3.07
N GLY A 560 36.65 18.24 -2.46
CA GLY A 560 36.39 16.82 -2.74
C GLY A 560 37.46 15.89 -2.21
N SER A 561 38.22 16.34 -1.21
CA SER A 561 39.31 15.57 -0.61
C SER A 561 38.81 14.51 0.38
N GLY A 562 37.57 14.62 0.85
CA GLY A 562 36.99 13.79 1.90
C GLY A 562 37.31 14.27 3.33
N ASP A 563 38.13 15.32 3.48
CA ASP A 563 38.49 15.95 4.75
C ASP A 563 37.92 17.38 4.80
N ILE A 564 37.40 17.81 5.96
CA ILE A 564 36.94 19.21 6.15
C ILE A 564 38.03 19.98 6.91
N ASP A 565 38.81 20.79 6.20
CA ASP A 565 39.98 21.46 6.75
C ASP A 565 40.15 22.95 6.35
N ALA A 566 41.35 23.48 6.54
CA ALA A 566 41.64 24.88 6.25
C ALA A 566 41.62 25.21 4.73
N LEU A 567 41.72 24.22 3.86
CA LEU A 567 41.61 24.35 2.41
C LEU A 567 40.16 24.67 2.03
N ASP A 568 39.18 23.93 2.55
CA ASP A 568 37.77 24.23 2.34
C ASP A 568 37.42 25.65 2.79
N PHE A 569 37.89 26.03 3.98
CA PHE A 569 37.70 27.37 4.49
C PHE A 569 38.28 28.44 3.56
N ALA A 570 39.45 28.17 2.95
CA ALA A 570 40.06 29.07 1.99
C ALA A 570 39.26 29.16 0.69
N TYR A 571 38.70 28.06 0.21
CA TYR A 571 37.88 28.02 -1.01
C TYR A 571 36.52 28.70 -0.82
N VAL A 572 35.79 28.43 0.27
CA VAL A 572 34.54 29.15 0.62
C VAL A 572 34.81 30.64 0.70
N LYS A 573 35.90 31.05 1.37
CA LYS A 573 36.29 32.47 1.42
C LYS A 573 36.60 33.06 0.04
N LYS A 574 37.28 32.32 -0.85
CA LYS A 574 37.58 32.78 -2.21
C LYS A 574 36.31 32.95 -3.04
N LYS A 575 35.34 32.04 -2.92
CA LYS A 575 34.04 32.10 -3.60
C LYS A 575 33.26 33.34 -3.15
N LEU A 576 33.16 33.58 -1.84
CA LEU A 576 32.49 34.77 -1.28
C LEU A 576 33.16 36.10 -1.67
N LEU A 577 34.47 36.08 -1.94
CA LEU A 577 35.21 37.24 -2.42
C LEU A 577 35.16 37.40 -3.95
N GLY A 578 34.49 36.50 -4.68
CA GLY A 578 34.44 36.50 -6.14
C GLY A 578 35.80 36.23 -6.80
N ILE A 579 36.73 35.57 -6.08
CA ILE A 579 38.05 35.19 -6.61
C ILE A 579 37.95 33.93 -7.48
N ILE A 580 36.99 33.06 -7.16
CA ILE A 580 36.66 31.85 -7.94
C ILE A 580 35.16 31.83 -8.21
N ASP A 581 34.77 31.42 -9.41
CA ASP A 581 33.37 31.29 -9.82
C ASP A 581 32.78 29.91 -9.45
N LYS A 582 33.65 28.91 -9.25
CA LYS A 582 33.33 27.51 -8.94
C LYS A 582 34.30 26.96 -7.88
N PHE A 583 33.81 26.04 -7.05
CA PHE A 583 34.63 25.27 -6.13
C PHE A 583 35.46 24.23 -6.88
N PRO A 584 36.60 23.77 -6.32
CA PRO A 584 37.44 22.78 -7.00
C PRO A 584 36.75 21.45 -7.34
N ILE A 585 35.73 21.06 -6.58
CA ILE A 585 34.92 19.85 -6.84
C ILE A 585 33.81 20.05 -7.90
N GLU A 586 33.50 21.31 -8.28
CA GLU A 586 32.51 21.69 -9.33
C GLU A 586 33.15 21.86 -10.72
#